data_AF-A0A016V1M3-F1
#
_entry.id   AF-A0A016V1M3-F1
#
_cell.length_a   1.000
_cell.length_b   1.000
_cell.length_c   1.000
_cell.angle_alpha   90.00
_cell.angle_beta   90.00
_cell.angle_gamma   90.00
#
_symmetry.space_group_name_H-M   'P 1'
#
loop_
_entity.id
_entity.type
_entity.pdbx_description
1 polymer ?
#
loop_
_entity_poly.entity_id
_entity_poly.type
_entity_poly.pdbx_seq_one_letter_code
_entity_poly.pdbx_strand_id
1 'polypeptide(L)'
;MYFSFSRFFTCAFAMQTSLLFLLLVIAFEEEVLSVEDKFSQLPDEKKQELLEAFSRSDVHLVHEKLADLRQKWMEKLKSQSASEDARQPLQRIPERMMMPARTVPAGDGPTVLPIHEINRDANLSEFMYQSDMVLTLAQVEQIGRDSTTGRKKRQAYRDMYYPNTIWDDMVYYYFDPTATNAIKTVFLAAADFWRKHTCIKFEENRNARNKIRVFKGQGCYSYVGRVGGQQDLSLGKGCESVGTAAHELGHALGFFHAQSRVDRDDAIRIMVANIQVG
;
A
#
# COMPACT_ATOMS: atom_id res chain seq x y z
N MET A 1 -49.45 63.27 14.85
CA MET A 1 -50.65 62.39 14.90
C MET A 1 -50.50 61.37 13.78
N TYR A 2 -49.97 60.18 14.09
CA TYR A 2 -50.72 58.92 14.35
C TYR A 2 -51.23 58.29 13.03
N PHE A 3 -51.12 57.00 12.71
CA PHE A 3 -50.80 55.77 13.47
C PHE A 3 -50.22 54.67 12.56
N SER A 4 -49.43 53.80 13.17
CA SER A 4 -48.89 52.49 12.71
C SER A 4 -49.97 51.41 12.48
N PHE A 5 -49.71 50.45 11.58
CA PHE A 5 -50.23 49.07 11.71
C PHE A 5 -49.14 48.01 11.38
N SER A 6 -48.82 47.21 12.43
CA SER A 6 -48.30 45.82 12.51
C SER A 6 -47.23 45.34 11.50
N ARG A 7 -45.97 45.00 11.87
CA ARG A 7 -45.50 43.90 12.75
C ARG A 7 -46.35 42.64 12.71
N PHE A 8 -45.87 41.61 12.02
CA PHE A 8 -45.76 40.20 12.40
C PHE A 8 -45.39 39.42 11.13
N PHE A 9 -44.11 39.04 10.95
CA PHE A 9 -43.62 37.89 10.15
C PHE A 9 -42.10 38.01 9.91
N THR A 10 -41.31 38.00 10.99
CA THR A 10 -39.85 37.89 10.90
C THR A 10 -39.34 37.01 12.04
N CYS A 11 -39.66 35.71 12.02
CA CYS A 11 -38.95 34.72 12.83
C CYS A 11 -39.16 33.23 12.44
N ALA A 12 -39.44 32.91 11.17
CA ALA A 12 -39.64 31.50 10.78
C ALA A 12 -38.76 31.01 9.61
N PHE A 13 -37.95 31.86 8.98
CA PHE A 13 -37.16 31.45 7.80
C PHE A 13 -35.65 31.38 7.99
N ALA A 14 -35.14 31.71 9.18
CA ALA A 14 -33.70 31.71 9.46
C ALA A 14 -33.18 30.45 10.19
N MET A 15 -34.06 29.57 10.70
CA MET A 15 -33.63 28.34 11.40
C MET A 15 -33.63 27.08 10.52
N GLN A 16 -34.22 27.11 9.32
CA GLN A 16 -34.37 25.90 8.50
C GLN A 16 -33.29 25.73 7.43
N THR A 17 -32.57 26.80 7.07
CA THR A 17 -31.42 26.73 6.16
C THR A 17 -30.11 26.38 6.87
N SER A 18 -30.03 26.59 8.19
CA SER A 18 -28.83 26.27 8.98
C SER A 18 -28.78 24.77 9.37
N LEU A 19 -29.93 24.13 9.61
CA LEU A 19 -29.98 22.67 9.85
C LEU A 19 -29.70 21.84 8.59
N LEU A 20 -30.15 22.28 7.41
CA LEU A 20 -29.84 21.61 6.15
C LEU A 20 -28.37 21.75 5.75
N PHE A 21 -27.73 22.88 6.05
CA PHE A 21 -26.29 23.04 5.87
C PHE A 21 -25.48 22.21 6.88
N LEU A 22 -25.95 22.10 8.13
CA LEU A 22 -25.32 21.23 9.13
C LEU A 22 -25.48 19.74 8.76
N LEU A 23 -26.65 19.32 8.23
CA LEU A 23 -26.88 17.96 7.74
C LEU A 23 -26.11 17.67 6.44
N LEU A 24 -25.86 18.67 5.57
CA LEU A 24 -24.99 18.53 4.40
C LEU A 24 -23.50 18.53 4.75
N VAL A 25 -23.10 19.20 5.82
CA VAL A 25 -21.72 19.14 6.36
C VAL A 25 -21.50 17.81 7.09
N ILE A 26 -22.50 17.29 7.82
CA ILE A 26 -22.45 15.96 8.44
C ILE A 26 -22.52 14.84 7.38
N ALA A 27 -23.11 15.08 6.21
CA ALA A 27 -23.11 14.11 5.10
C ALA A 27 -21.83 14.12 4.24
N PHE A 28 -20.87 15.01 4.53
CA PHE A 28 -19.57 15.11 3.85
C PHE A 28 -18.37 14.88 4.78
N GLU A 29 -18.60 14.54 6.05
CA GLU A 29 -17.66 13.71 6.79
C GLU A 29 -17.96 12.27 6.38
N GLU A 30 -17.25 11.76 5.36
CA GLU A 30 -17.01 10.33 5.31
C GLU A 30 -16.55 9.93 6.72
N GLU A 31 -17.37 9.16 7.44
CA GLU A 31 -16.92 8.46 8.63
C GLU A 31 -15.70 7.65 8.20
N VAL A 32 -14.51 8.18 8.46
CA VAL A 32 -13.28 7.42 8.40
C VAL A 32 -13.42 6.43 9.56
N LEU A 33 -14.07 5.30 9.26
CA LEU A 33 -14.24 4.21 10.20
C LEU A 33 -12.89 3.95 10.87
N SER A 34 -12.89 3.81 12.20
CA SER A 34 -11.65 3.48 12.90
C SER A 34 -11.09 2.19 12.33
N VAL A 35 -9.79 2.03 12.43
CA VAL A 35 -9.08 0.84 11.96
C VAL A 35 -9.64 -0.41 12.64
N GLU A 36 -9.93 -0.30 13.93
CA GLU A 36 -10.60 -1.35 14.71
C GLU A 36 -11.97 -1.69 14.11
N ASP A 37 -12.70 -0.70 13.61
CA ASP A 37 -13.99 -0.91 12.95
C ASP A 37 -13.80 -1.59 11.58
N LYS A 38 -12.81 -1.19 10.79
CA LYS A 38 -12.52 -1.83 9.49
C LYS A 38 -12.01 -3.26 9.67
N PHE A 39 -11.12 -3.49 10.62
CA PHE A 39 -10.61 -4.83 10.94
C PHE A 39 -11.71 -5.72 11.51
N SER A 40 -12.56 -5.20 12.41
CA SER A 40 -13.68 -5.96 12.98
C SER A 40 -14.74 -6.31 11.94
N GLN A 41 -14.92 -5.48 10.91
CA GLN A 41 -15.80 -5.75 9.76
C GLN A 41 -15.24 -6.76 8.75
N LEU A 42 -13.95 -7.10 8.82
CA LEU A 42 -13.40 -8.13 7.95
C LEU A 42 -14.02 -9.50 8.25
N PRO A 43 -14.25 -10.34 7.23
CA PRO A 43 -14.54 -11.76 7.42
C PRO A 43 -13.46 -12.44 8.26
N ASP A 44 -13.85 -13.41 9.09
CA ASP A 44 -12.93 -14.07 10.03
C ASP A 44 -11.73 -14.73 9.34
N GLU A 45 -11.91 -15.27 8.14
CA GLU A 45 -10.83 -15.82 7.31
C GLU A 45 -9.76 -14.76 7.00
N LYS A 46 -10.17 -13.53 6.64
CA LYS A 46 -9.25 -12.42 6.37
C LYS A 46 -8.57 -11.91 7.63
N LYS A 47 -9.28 -11.88 8.75
CA LYS A 47 -8.69 -11.53 10.05
C LYS A 47 -7.61 -12.52 10.43
N GLN A 48 -7.89 -13.81 10.32
CA GLN A 48 -6.91 -14.86 10.63
C GLN A 48 -5.71 -14.76 9.70
N GLU A 49 -5.93 -14.55 8.40
CA GLU A 49 -4.83 -14.34 7.44
C GLU A 49 -3.97 -13.15 7.83
N LEU A 50 -4.56 -11.98 8.14
CA LEU A 50 -3.81 -10.83 8.60
C LEU A 50 -3.06 -11.13 9.91
N LEU A 51 -3.69 -11.80 10.88
CA LEU A 51 -3.02 -12.17 12.13
C LEU A 51 -1.85 -13.13 11.91
N GLU A 52 -1.96 -14.08 10.97
CA GLU A 52 -0.89 -14.99 10.59
C GLU A 52 0.23 -14.26 9.84
N ALA A 53 -0.13 -13.52 8.78
CA ALA A 53 0.76 -12.78 7.91
C ALA A 53 1.51 -11.69 8.66
N PHE A 54 0.97 -11.19 9.75
CA PHE A 54 1.60 -10.21 10.62
C PHE A 54 1.97 -10.82 11.97
N SER A 55 1.98 -12.13 12.18
CA SER A 55 2.33 -12.72 13.49
C SER A 55 3.71 -12.31 14.04
N ARG A 56 4.58 -11.77 13.19
CA ARG A 56 5.91 -11.20 13.53
C ARG A 56 5.88 -9.70 13.86
N SER A 57 4.74 -9.07 13.66
CA SER A 57 4.48 -7.65 13.83
C SER A 57 3.28 -7.47 14.75
N ASP A 58 3.29 -6.45 15.58
CA ASP A 58 2.05 -6.06 16.24
C ASP A 58 1.18 -5.35 15.19
N VAL A 59 0.20 -6.06 14.62
CA VAL A 59 -0.69 -5.56 13.55
C VAL A 59 -1.28 -4.22 13.92
N HIS A 60 -1.81 -4.11 15.14
CA HIS A 60 -2.48 -2.92 15.63
C HIS A 60 -1.49 -1.77 15.72
N LEU A 61 -0.34 -1.98 16.35
CA LEU A 61 0.68 -0.94 16.50
C LEU A 61 1.30 -0.52 15.17
N VAL A 62 1.56 -1.47 14.27
CA VAL A 62 2.09 -1.20 12.92
C VAL A 62 1.09 -0.37 12.14
N HIS A 63 -0.18 -0.77 12.15
CA HIS A 63 -1.22 -0.03 11.44
C HIS A 63 -1.44 1.37 12.02
N GLU A 64 -1.55 1.51 13.35
CA GLU A 64 -1.70 2.81 14.02
C GLU A 64 -0.59 3.77 13.60
N LYS A 65 0.66 3.28 13.61
CA LYS A 65 1.81 4.06 13.12
C LYS A 65 1.71 4.38 11.62
N LEU A 66 1.25 3.45 10.78
CA LEU A 66 1.05 3.70 9.35
C LEU A 66 -0.03 4.75 9.11
N ALA A 67 -1.11 4.74 9.89
CA ALA A 67 -2.19 5.73 9.84
C ALA A 67 -1.68 7.14 10.22
N ASP A 68 -0.94 7.26 11.33
CA ASP A 68 -0.29 8.52 11.74
C ASP A 68 0.69 9.02 10.67
N LEU A 69 1.52 8.14 10.09
CA LEU A 69 2.42 8.50 9.00
C LEU A 69 1.66 8.96 7.76
N ARG A 70 0.56 8.29 7.41
CA ARG A 70 -0.29 8.66 6.28
C ARG A 70 -0.89 10.05 6.47
N GLN A 71 -1.42 10.35 7.66
CA GLN A 71 -1.95 11.68 7.98
C GLN A 71 -0.86 12.76 7.83
N LYS A 72 0.31 12.55 8.45
CA LYS A 72 1.45 13.48 8.34
C LYS A 72 1.90 13.71 6.90
N TRP A 73 1.93 12.65 6.08
CA TRP A 73 2.29 12.76 4.67
C TRP A 73 1.23 13.49 3.86
N MET A 74 -0.05 13.25 4.13
CA MET A 74 -1.14 13.96 3.47
C MET A 74 -1.13 15.45 3.80
N GLU A 75 -0.86 15.83 5.05
CA GLU A 75 -0.68 17.23 5.45
C GLU A 75 0.52 17.86 4.75
N LYS A 76 1.66 17.16 4.72
CA LYS A 76 2.86 17.62 4.02
C LYS A 76 2.59 17.81 2.53
N LEU A 77 1.96 16.84 1.87
CA LEU A 77 1.59 16.92 0.45
C LEU A 77 0.63 18.08 0.17
N LYS A 78 -0.39 18.29 1.02
CA LYS A 78 -1.30 19.44 0.91
C LYS A 78 -0.54 20.75 1.05
N SER A 79 0.34 20.89 2.05
CA SER A 79 1.14 22.10 2.27
C SER A 79 2.12 22.39 1.13
N GLN A 80 2.74 21.37 0.54
CA GLN A 80 3.65 21.49 -0.60
C GLN A 80 2.90 21.81 -1.90
N SER A 81 1.71 21.23 -2.10
CA SER A 81 0.85 21.57 -3.23
C SER A 81 0.31 23.00 -3.15
N ALA A 82 0.19 23.55 -1.95
CA ALA A 82 -0.27 24.92 -1.74
C ALA A 82 0.83 25.98 -1.96
N SER A 83 2.12 25.63 -1.81
CA SER A 83 3.21 26.62 -1.81
C SER A 83 3.90 26.85 -3.14
N GLU A 84 3.87 25.93 -4.11
CA GLU A 84 4.48 26.17 -5.42
C GLU A 84 3.83 25.27 -6.50
N ASP A 85 3.19 25.91 -7.49
CA ASP A 85 2.94 25.31 -8.81
C ASP A 85 1.73 24.37 -9.01
N ALA A 86 0.69 24.48 -8.19
CA ALA A 86 -0.57 23.74 -8.41
C ALA A 86 -1.44 24.29 -9.56
N ARG A 87 -1.09 25.43 -10.17
CA ARG A 87 -1.89 25.99 -11.29
C ARG A 87 -1.55 25.39 -12.66
N GLN A 88 -0.42 24.71 -12.83
CA GLN A 88 -0.02 24.20 -14.15
C GLN A 88 0.79 22.87 -14.14
N PRO A 89 0.27 21.75 -13.59
CA PRO A 89 0.90 20.44 -13.78
C PRO A 89 0.93 20.01 -15.25
N LEU A 90 -0.13 20.34 -16.01
CA LEU A 90 -0.29 19.97 -17.42
C LEU A 90 0.59 20.77 -18.38
N GLN A 91 1.04 21.98 -18.01
CA GLN A 91 1.76 22.84 -18.97
C GLN A 91 3.26 22.54 -19.05
N ARG A 92 3.81 21.80 -18.07
CA ARG A 92 5.23 21.41 -18.07
C ARG A 92 5.53 20.04 -18.63
N ILE A 93 4.51 19.19 -18.74
CA ILE A 93 4.63 17.95 -19.50
C ILE A 93 4.20 18.34 -20.92
N PRO A 94 5.11 18.39 -21.91
CA PRO A 94 4.68 18.56 -23.30
C PRO A 94 3.61 17.51 -23.55
N GLU A 95 2.49 17.86 -24.18
CA GLU A 95 1.38 16.93 -24.43
C GLU A 95 1.86 15.62 -25.13
N ARG A 96 2.96 15.73 -25.88
CA ARG A 96 3.75 14.62 -26.47
C ARG A 96 4.34 13.60 -25.49
N MET A 97 4.59 13.99 -24.25
CA MET A 97 5.25 13.21 -23.19
C MET A 97 4.24 12.58 -22.22
N MET A 98 2.99 13.03 -22.26
CA MET A 98 1.88 12.26 -21.75
C MET A 98 1.72 11.05 -22.66
N MET A 99 2.18 9.89 -22.19
CA MET A 99 1.79 8.63 -22.83
C MET A 99 0.26 8.66 -22.88
N PRO A 100 -0.37 8.52 -24.07
CA PRO A 100 -1.81 8.32 -24.11
C PRO A 100 -2.11 7.18 -23.15
N ALA A 101 -3.14 7.34 -22.30
CA ALA A 101 -3.63 6.25 -21.47
C ALA A 101 -3.65 5.03 -22.36
N ARG A 102 -2.77 4.06 -22.06
CA ARG A 102 -2.60 2.90 -22.92
C ARG A 102 -3.95 2.22 -22.82
N THR A 103 -4.81 2.43 -23.81
CA THR A 103 -5.91 1.52 -24.09
C THR A 103 -5.16 0.26 -24.48
N VAL A 104 -4.84 -0.55 -23.47
CA VAL A 104 -4.57 -1.96 -23.71
C VAL A 104 -5.77 -2.37 -24.54
N PRO A 105 -5.60 -2.74 -25.83
CA PRO A 105 -6.71 -3.25 -26.59
C PRO A 105 -7.39 -4.29 -25.71
N ALA A 106 -8.72 -4.34 -25.70
CA ALA A 106 -9.42 -5.48 -25.16
C ALA A 106 -9.03 -6.69 -26.02
N GLY A 107 -7.82 -7.19 -25.84
CA GLY A 107 -7.42 -8.49 -26.30
C GLY A 107 -8.11 -9.47 -25.38
N ASP A 108 -8.61 -10.56 -25.94
CA ASP A 108 -9.31 -11.64 -25.25
C ASP A 108 -8.43 -12.40 -24.22
N GLY A 109 -7.33 -11.79 -23.75
CA GLY A 109 -6.48 -12.30 -22.67
C GLY A 109 -6.92 -11.74 -21.31
N PRO A 110 -6.68 -12.48 -20.21
CA PRO A 110 -7.00 -12.00 -18.88
C PRO A 110 -6.24 -10.72 -18.58
N THR A 111 -6.98 -9.64 -18.28
CA THR A 111 -6.42 -8.37 -17.80
C THR A 111 -5.72 -8.62 -16.46
N VAL A 112 -4.39 -8.52 -16.43
CA VAL A 112 -3.64 -8.56 -15.16
C VAL A 112 -3.86 -7.22 -14.48
N LEU A 113 -4.67 -7.22 -13.42
CA LEU A 113 -4.87 -6.04 -12.58
C LEU A 113 -3.58 -5.71 -11.84
N PRO A 114 -3.27 -4.43 -11.61
CA PRO A 114 -2.12 -4.05 -10.80
C PRO A 114 -2.34 -4.47 -9.33
N ILE A 115 -1.26 -4.83 -8.65
CA ILE A 115 -1.28 -5.39 -7.28
C ILE A 115 -2.10 -4.54 -6.31
N HIS A 116 -1.95 -3.21 -6.37
CA HIS A 116 -2.66 -2.31 -5.47
C HIS A 116 -4.19 -2.34 -5.65
N GLU A 117 -4.69 -2.63 -6.86
CA GLU A 117 -6.12 -2.80 -7.11
C GLU A 117 -6.60 -4.16 -6.59
N ILE A 118 -5.83 -5.23 -6.83
CA ILE A 118 -6.11 -6.57 -6.29
C ILE A 118 -6.23 -6.52 -4.77
N ASN A 119 -5.27 -5.87 -4.10
CA ASN A 119 -5.25 -5.77 -2.64
C ASN A 119 -6.32 -4.84 -2.11
N ARG A 120 -6.70 -3.79 -2.85
CA ARG A 120 -7.81 -2.90 -2.48
C ARG A 120 -9.13 -3.64 -2.57
N ASP A 121 -9.38 -4.37 -3.65
CA ASP A 121 -10.58 -5.18 -3.83
C ASP A 121 -10.66 -6.33 -2.81
N ALA A 122 -9.50 -6.77 -2.29
CA ALA A 122 -9.40 -7.70 -1.18
C ALA A 122 -9.57 -7.04 0.21
N ASN A 123 -9.75 -5.72 0.32
CA ASN A 123 -9.77 -4.94 1.57
C ASN A 123 -8.50 -5.09 2.42
N LEU A 124 -7.35 -5.24 1.76
CA LEU A 124 -6.04 -5.43 2.42
C LEU A 124 -5.15 -4.20 2.36
N SER A 125 -5.37 -3.32 1.38
CA SER A 125 -4.50 -2.18 1.10
C SER A 125 -4.25 -1.25 2.29
N GLU A 126 -5.19 -1.13 3.21
CA GLU A 126 -5.04 -0.26 4.38
C GLU A 126 -4.14 -0.88 5.46
N PHE A 127 -4.05 -2.20 5.52
CA PHE A 127 -3.26 -2.90 6.53
C PHE A 127 -1.78 -3.03 6.16
N MET A 128 -1.45 -2.81 4.88
CA MET A 128 -0.11 -2.98 4.33
C MET A 128 0.50 -1.65 3.93
N TYR A 129 1.81 -1.52 4.13
CA TYR A 129 2.52 -0.35 3.66
C TYR A 129 2.56 -0.33 2.13
N GLN A 130 2.14 0.79 1.54
CA GLN A 130 2.00 0.93 0.08
C GLN A 130 1.22 -0.19 -0.59
N SER A 131 0.21 -0.73 0.11
CA SER A 131 -0.74 -1.74 -0.36
C SER A 131 -0.25 -3.19 -0.39
N ASP A 132 1.05 -3.48 -0.44
CA ASP A 132 1.58 -4.84 -0.64
C ASP A 132 2.79 -5.22 0.26
N MET A 133 3.24 -4.32 1.13
CA MET A 133 4.36 -4.61 2.04
C MET A 133 3.90 -4.80 3.48
N VAL A 134 4.16 -6.00 4.00
CA VAL A 134 4.04 -6.29 5.44
C VAL A 134 5.32 -5.82 6.13
N LEU A 135 5.19 -4.84 7.01
CA LEU A 135 6.34 -4.27 7.72
C LEU A 135 6.46 -4.80 9.15
N THR A 136 7.70 -4.95 9.59
CA THR A 136 8.04 -5.09 11.01
C THR A 136 7.92 -3.76 11.73
N LEU A 137 7.73 -3.80 13.05
CA LEU A 137 7.67 -2.58 13.87
C LEU A 137 8.91 -1.69 13.69
N ALA A 138 10.10 -2.30 13.66
CA ALA A 138 11.36 -1.59 13.44
C ALA A 138 11.40 -0.86 12.09
N GLN A 139 10.87 -1.46 11.03
CA GLN A 139 10.77 -0.85 9.71
C GLN A 139 9.85 0.37 9.71
N VAL A 140 8.68 0.26 10.37
CA VAL A 140 7.74 1.39 10.47
C VAL A 140 8.35 2.56 11.23
N GLU A 141 9.02 2.29 12.36
CA GLU A 141 9.71 3.33 13.13
C GLU A 141 10.82 4.02 12.32
N GLN A 142 11.58 3.26 11.54
CA GLN A 142 12.62 3.81 10.68
C GLN A 142 12.02 4.71 9.59
N ILE A 143 10.94 4.28 8.94
CA ILE A 143 10.24 5.08 7.92
C ILE A 143 9.73 6.40 8.52
N GLY A 144 9.25 6.39 9.76
CA GLY A 144 8.84 7.60 10.47
C GLY A 144 9.99 8.56 10.78
N ARG A 145 11.16 8.05 11.20
CA ARG A 145 12.35 8.86 11.48
C ARG A 145 13.05 9.41 10.24
N ASP A 146 13.01 8.69 9.12
CA ASP A 146 13.62 9.15 7.87
C ASP A 146 12.88 10.38 7.30
N SER A 147 11.60 10.55 7.63
CA SER A 147 10.82 11.75 7.27
C SER A 147 11.36 13.04 7.90
N THR A 148 12.06 12.96 9.05
CA THR A 148 12.49 14.12 9.84
C THR A 148 13.98 14.44 9.73
N THR A 149 14.82 13.50 9.29
CA THR A 149 16.29 13.60 9.42
C THR A 149 17.06 13.77 8.11
N GLY A 150 16.38 13.86 6.95
CA GLY A 150 17.02 14.07 5.64
C GLY A 150 17.90 12.89 5.18
N ARG A 151 17.73 11.70 5.77
CA ARG A 151 18.47 10.50 5.40
C ARG A 151 18.11 10.06 3.98
N LYS A 152 19.11 9.66 3.18
CA LYS A 152 18.90 9.16 1.81
C LYS A 152 18.15 7.82 1.84
N LYS A 153 16.84 7.84 1.54
CA LYS A 153 16.03 6.63 1.33
C LYS A 153 16.43 5.96 0.01
N ARG A 154 16.94 4.72 0.10
CA ARG A 154 17.29 3.87 -1.05
C ARG A 154 16.15 2.92 -1.37
N GLN A 155 16.15 2.34 -2.56
CA GLN A 155 15.20 1.30 -2.92
C GLN A 155 15.43 0.01 -2.11
N ALA A 156 16.70 -0.38 -1.92
CA ALA A 156 17.05 -1.54 -1.11
C ALA A 156 17.05 -1.20 0.39
N TYR A 157 16.45 -2.09 1.18
CA TYR A 157 16.35 -2.01 2.63
C TYR A 157 17.72 -2.19 3.29
N ARG A 158 18.05 -1.26 4.18
CA ARG A 158 19.24 -1.34 5.02
C ARG A 158 18.97 -0.65 6.34
N ASP A 159 18.83 -1.44 7.39
CA ASP A 159 18.68 -0.96 8.76
C ASP A 159 19.98 -1.04 9.54
N MET A 160 19.90 -0.82 10.86
CA MET A 160 21.03 -0.93 11.77
C MET A 160 21.50 -2.37 12.02
N TYR A 161 20.68 -3.37 11.69
CA TYR A 161 20.97 -4.79 11.89
C TYR A 161 21.55 -5.46 10.64
N TYR A 162 21.62 -4.75 9.53
CA TYR A 162 22.26 -5.19 8.29
C TYR A 162 23.67 -5.77 8.55
N PRO A 163 24.03 -6.93 7.95
CA PRO A 163 23.27 -7.67 6.93
C PRO A 163 22.26 -8.70 7.48
N ASN A 164 22.00 -8.75 8.80
CA ASN A 164 21.18 -9.81 9.39
C ASN A 164 19.69 -9.78 9.01
N THR A 165 19.24 -8.71 8.35
CA THR A 165 17.86 -8.48 7.92
C THR A 165 17.68 -8.60 6.41
N ILE A 166 18.72 -9.03 5.70
CA ILE A 166 18.66 -9.46 4.31
C ILE A 166 18.95 -10.96 4.22
N TRP A 167 18.57 -11.56 3.09
CA TRP A 167 19.01 -12.91 2.75
C TRP A 167 20.49 -12.87 2.32
N ASP A 168 21.19 -13.97 2.58
CA ASP A 168 22.53 -14.18 2.03
C ASP A 168 22.40 -14.53 0.52
N ASP A 169 23.23 -15.42 -0.01
CA ASP A 169 23.07 -15.89 -1.40
C ASP A 169 21.96 -16.93 -1.56
N MET A 170 21.35 -17.40 -0.46
CA MET A 170 20.41 -18.51 -0.45
C MET A 170 19.07 -18.12 0.20
N VAL A 171 17.99 -18.22 -0.57
CA VAL A 171 16.61 -18.05 -0.09
C VAL A 171 15.92 -19.41 -0.03
N TYR A 172 15.57 -19.84 1.17
CA TYR A 172 14.75 -21.04 1.35
C TYR A 172 13.27 -20.71 1.23
N TYR A 173 12.51 -21.58 0.57
CA TYR A 173 11.06 -21.45 0.47
C TYR A 173 10.38 -22.81 0.62
N TYR A 174 9.06 -22.82 0.75
CA TYR A 174 8.25 -24.01 0.53
C TYR A 174 6.83 -23.61 0.14
N PHE A 175 6.12 -24.53 -0.50
CA PHE A 175 4.71 -24.33 -0.85
C PHE A 175 3.79 -24.83 0.26
N ASP A 176 2.93 -23.94 0.75
CA ASP A 176 1.80 -24.31 1.59
C ASP A 176 0.82 -25.22 0.82
N PRO A 177 0.08 -26.13 1.47
CA PRO A 177 -0.92 -26.96 0.79
C PRO A 177 -1.95 -26.19 -0.03
N THR A 178 -2.22 -24.93 0.31
CA THR A 178 -3.13 -24.04 -0.44
C THR A 178 -2.56 -23.55 -1.78
N ALA A 179 -1.25 -23.64 -2.00
CA ALA A 179 -0.61 -23.16 -3.22
C ALA A 179 -0.99 -24.04 -4.43
N THR A 180 -1.71 -23.44 -5.37
CA THR A 180 -2.15 -24.10 -6.61
C THR A 180 -0.98 -24.33 -7.57
N ASN A 181 -1.18 -25.18 -8.58
CA ASN A 181 -0.18 -25.38 -9.63
C ASN A 181 0.16 -24.09 -10.38
N ALA A 182 -0.81 -23.17 -10.54
CA ALA A 182 -0.57 -21.85 -11.13
C ALA A 182 0.42 -21.03 -10.29
N ILE A 183 0.18 -20.93 -8.98
CA ILE A 183 1.06 -20.24 -8.02
C ILE A 183 2.47 -20.84 -8.04
N LYS A 184 2.57 -22.17 -7.96
CA LYS A 184 3.86 -22.88 -8.02
C LYS A 184 4.61 -22.54 -9.31
N THR A 185 3.92 -22.57 -10.45
CA THR A 185 4.51 -22.31 -11.77
C THR A 185 5.07 -20.89 -11.84
N VAL A 186 4.28 -19.88 -11.46
CA VAL A 186 4.73 -18.48 -11.57
C VAL A 186 5.80 -18.13 -10.54
N PHE A 187 5.72 -18.69 -9.32
CA PHE A 187 6.73 -18.50 -8.30
C PHE A 187 8.08 -19.08 -8.74
N LEU A 188 8.09 -20.32 -9.26
CA LEU A 188 9.32 -20.95 -9.75
C LEU A 188 9.93 -20.19 -10.93
N ALA A 189 9.09 -19.69 -11.85
CA ALA A 189 9.54 -18.86 -12.97
C ALA A 189 10.14 -17.52 -12.48
N ALA A 190 9.54 -16.89 -11.47
CA ALA A 190 10.05 -15.67 -10.86
C ALA A 190 11.37 -15.89 -10.10
N ALA A 191 11.47 -16.99 -9.34
CA ALA A 191 12.70 -17.39 -8.66
C ALA A 191 13.83 -17.66 -9.66
N ASP A 192 13.53 -18.33 -10.78
CA ASP A 192 14.47 -18.55 -11.88
C ASP A 192 14.89 -17.23 -12.56
N PHE A 193 13.97 -16.28 -12.74
CA PHE A 193 14.29 -14.95 -13.26
C PHE A 193 15.32 -14.24 -12.36
N TRP A 194 15.11 -14.21 -11.04
CA TRP A 194 16.06 -13.64 -10.10
C TRP A 194 17.41 -14.37 -10.12
N ARG A 195 17.39 -15.72 -10.12
CA ARG A 195 18.60 -16.55 -10.18
C ARG A 195 19.43 -16.31 -11.44
N LYS A 196 18.79 -16.09 -12.59
CA LYS A 196 19.48 -15.87 -13.87
C LYS A 196 20.19 -14.52 -13.96
N HIS A 197 19.70 -13.51 -13.25
CA HIS A 197 20.17 -12.13 -13.37
C HIS A 197 20.88 -11.61 -12.13
N THR A 198 20.99 -12.43 -11.08
CA THR A 198 21.66 -12.08 -9.82
C THR A 198 22.43 -13.28 -9.27
N CYS A 199 23.15 -13.09 -8.17
CA CYS A 199 23.79 -14.18 -7.44
C CYS A 199 22.85 -14.92 -6.47
N ILE A 200 21.59 -14.50 -6.36
CA ILE A 200 20.63 -15.08 -5.43
C ILE A 200 20.17 -16.44 -5.93
N LYS A 201 20.16 -17.42 -5.04
CA LYS A 201 19.66 -18.78 -5.29
C LYS A 201 18.36 -18.98 -4.51
N PHE A 202 17.56 -19.93 -4.99
CA PHE A 202 16.32 -20.35 -4.34
C PHE A 202 16.32 -21.87 -4.18
N GLU A 203 15.97 -22.35 -2.99
CA GLU A 203 15.91 -23.78 -2.67
C GLU A 203 14.64 -24.10 -1.87
N GLU A 204 13.92 -25.14 -2.27
CA GLU A 204 12.75 -25.59 -1.53
C GLU A 204 13.19 -26.38 -0.28
N ASN A 205 12.95 -25.82 0.91
CA ASN A 205 13.25 -26.46 2.18
C ASN A 205 12.29 -25.99 3.29
N ARG A 206 11.27 -26.81 3.57
CA ARG A 206 10.28 -26.58 4.65
C ARG A 206 10.92 -26.57 6.05
N ASN A 207 12.06 -27.25 6.24
CA ASN A 207 12.72 -27.40 7.53
C ASN A 207 13.76 -26.32 7.79
N ALA A 208 14.07 -25.46 6.82
CA ALA A 208 14.98 -24.35 7.01
C ALA A 208 14.49 -23.41 8.14
N ARG A 209 15.44 -22.90 8.93
CA ARG A 209 15.15 -21.98 10.04
C ARG A 209 14.49 -20.70 9.54
N ASN A 210 15.10 -20.07 8.54
CA ASN A 210 14.56 -18.91 7.86
C ASN A 210 14.04 -19.36 6.49
N LYS A 211 12.77 -19.11 6.19
CA LYS A 211 12.16 -19.56 4.94
C LYS A 211 10.92 -18.75 4.58
N ILE A 212 10.61 -18.71 3.28
CA ILE A 212 9.37 -18.13 2.76
C ILE A 212 8.32 -19.24 2.65
N ARG A 213 7.15 -19.06 3.28
CA ARG A 213 5.96 -19.85 3.00
C ARG A 213 5.21 -19.20 1.84
N VAL A 214 5.18 -19.88 0.70
CA VAL A 214 4.41 -19.43 -0.47
C VAL A 214 3.04 -20.08 -0.41
N PHE A 215 1.99 -19.28 -0.32
CA PHE A 215 0.62 -19.76 -0.12
C PHE A 215 -0.40 -18.97 -0.93
N LYS A 216 -1.60 -19.52 -1.04
CA LYS A 216 -2.73 -18.84 -1.68
C LYS A 216 -3.51 -18.06 -0.61
N GLY A 217 -3.05 -16.85 -0.30
CA GLY A 217 -3.79 -15.92 0.54
C GLY A 217 -4.77 -15.08 -0.26
N GLN A 218 -5.22 -14.00 0.36
CA GLN A 218 -5.98 -12.93 -0.26
C GLN A 218 -4.99 -11.86 -0.75
N GLY A 219 -5.13 -11.39 -2.00
CA GLY A 219 -4.20 -10.41 -2.55
C GLY A 219 -2.76 -10.89 -2.78
N CYS A 220 -1.85 -9.97 -3.10
CA CYS A 220 -0.44 -10.19 -3.37
C CYS A 220 0.39 -9.35 -2.40
N TYR A 221 1.21 -9.98 -1.57
CA TYR A 221 2.04 -9.24 -0.62
C TYR A 221 3.21 -10.06 -0.09
N SER A 222 4.21 -9.37 0.43
CA SER A 222 5.32 -9.98 1.14
C SER A 222 5.89 -9.07 2.23
N TYR A 223 6.70 -9.66 3.09
CA TYR A 223 7.58 -8.92 3.97
C TYR A 223 8.72 -8.27 3.18
N VAL A 224 9.27 -7.17 3.71
CA VAL A 224 10.47 -6.55 3.14
C VAL A 224 11.73 -7.10 3.79
N GLY A 225 12.52 -7.86 3.04
CA GLY A 225 13.76 -8.48 3.51
C GLY A 225 13.55 -9.77 4.31
N ARG A 226 14.58 -10.18 5.05
CA ARG A 226 14.56 -11.39 5.90
C ARG A 226 14.19 -11.02 7.32
N VAL A 227 12.96 -11.34 7.73
CA VAL A 227 12.45 -11.03 9.09
C VAL A 227 12.83 -12.09 10.13
N GLY A 228 13.28 -13.26 9.66
CA GLY A 228 13.69 -14.39 10.51
C GLY A 228 12.55 -15.37 10.78
N GLY A 229 12.90 -16.66 10.91
CA GLY A 229 11.90 -17.72 10.99
C GLY A 229 11.18 -17.94 9.65
N GLN A 230 9.98 -18.52 9.72
CA GLN A 230 9.06 -18.53 8.60
C GLN A 230 8.44 -17.14 8.41
N GLN A 231 8.40 -16.68 7.15
CA GLN A 231 7.71 -15.47 6.71
C GLN A 231 6.82 -15.78 5.50
N ASP A 232 5.68 -15.10 5.41
CA ASP A 232 4.68 -15.40 4.39
C ASP A 232 4.89 -14.56 3.12
N LEU A 233 4.56 -15.16 1.97
CA LEU A 233 4.43 -14.50 0.67
C LEU A 233 3.12 -14.98 0.05
N SER A 234 2.15 -14.07 -0.06
CA SER A 234 0.83 -14.35 -0.60
C SER A 234 0.81 -14.17 -2.11
N LEU A 235 0.33 -15.19 -2.82
CA LEU A 235 -0.05 -15.09 -4.23
C LEU A 235 -1.51 -15.53 -4.34
N GLY A 236 -2.42 -14.61 -4.07
CA GLY A 236 -3.86 -14.82 -4.16
C GLY A 236 -4.41 -14.79 -5.59
N LYS A 237 -5.74 -14.72 -5.68
CA LYS A 237 -6.45 -14.59 -6.95
C LYS A 237 -6.05 -13.28 -7.65
N GLY A 238 -5.60 -13.37 -8.90
CA GLY A 238 -5.12 -12.23 -9.69
C GLY A 238 -3.61 -12.04 -9.61
N CYS A 239 -2.93 -12.73 -8.70
CA CYS A 239 -1.48 -12.64 -8.51
C CYS A 239 -0.70 -13.67 -9.34
N GLU A 240 -1.38 -14.52 -10.11
CA GLU A 240 -0.79 -15.64 -10.85
C GLU A 240 -0.07 -15.20 -12.15
N SER A 241 0.78 -14.17 -12.04
CA SER A 241 1.67 -13.72 -13.10
C SER A 241 3.13 -13.78 -12.63
N VAL A 242 4.06 -14.06 -13.57
CA VAL A 242 5.50 -14.09 -13.26
C VAL A 242 5.98 -12.71 -12.76
N GLY A 243 5.45 -11.62 -13.33
CA GLY A 243 5.78 -10.26 -12.92
C GLY A 243 5.38 -9.97 -11.47
N THR A 244 4.16 -10.35 -11.09
CA THR A 244 3.67 -10.20 -9.71
C THR A 244 4.51 -11.05 -8.75
N ALA A 245 4.74 -12.32 -9.06
CA ALA A 245 5.56 -13.18 -8.21
C ALA A 245 7.02 -12.67 -8.07
N ALA A 246 7.59 -12.11 -9.14
CA ALA A 246 8.92 -11.51 -9.11
C ALA A 246 8.98 -10.22 -8.28
N HIS A 247 7.91 -9.42 -8.31
CA HIS A 247 7.74 -8.22 -7.49
C HIS A 247 7.67 -8.59 -6.00
N GLU A 248 6.83 -9.55 -5.62
CA GLU A 248 6.73 -10.01 -4.22
C GLU A 248 8.02 -10.66 -3.73
N LEU A 249 8.72 -11.41 -4.59
CA LEU A 249 10.08 -11.88 -4.29
C LEU A 249 11.05 -10.71 -4.11
N GLY A 250 10.92 -9.64 -4.90
CA GLY A 250 11.68 -8.41 -4.73
C GLY A 250 11.50 -7.80 -3.34
N HIS A 251 10.27 -7.74 -2.84
CA HIS A 251 9.99 -7.37 -1.46
C HIS A 251 10.70 -8.30 -0.47
N ALA A 252 10.54 -9.61 -0.60
CA ALA A 252 11.21 -10.58 0.27
C ALA A 252 12.75 -10.47 0.25
N LEU A 253 13.34 -10.06 -0.87
CA LEU A 253 14.78 -9.79 -1.01
C LEU A 253 15.22 -8.44 -0.40
N GLY A 254 14.27 -7.57 -0.05
CA GLY A 254 14.51 -6.31 0.64
C GLY A 254 14.32 -5.07 -0.21
N PHE A 255 13.62 -5.14 -1.35
CA PHE A 255 13.32 -3.94 -2.13
C PHE A 255 12.01 -3.30 -1.67
N PHE A 256 12.04 -1.99 -1.43
CA PHE A 256 10.86 -1.14 -1.42
C PHE A 256 10.51 -0.73 -2.86
N HIS A 257 9.33 -0.15 -3.03
CA HIS A 257 8.96 0.38 -4.34
C HIS A 257 9.86 1.53 -4.80
N ALA A 258 10.15 1.58 -6.11
CA ALA A 258 11.06 2.55 -6.69
C ALA A 258 10.55 4.00 -6.59
N GLN A 259 9.23 4.23 -6.69
CA GLN A 259 8.64 5.55 -6.51
C GLN A 259 8.76 6.09 -5.08
N SER A 260 9.24 5.28 -4.13
CA SER A 260 9.45 5.70 -2.74
C SER A 260 10.88 6.18 -2.47
N ARG A 261 11.76 6.19 -3.48
CA ARG A 261 13.11 6.72 -3.36
C ARG A 261 13.10 8.22 -3.07
N VAL A 262 14.17 8.69 -2.42
CA VAL A 262 14.34 10.11 -2.07
C VAL A 262 14.48 11.01 -3.31
N ASP A 263 15.02 10.47 -4.40
CA ASP A 263 15.27 11.17 -5.67
C ASP A 263 14.13 10.96 -6.70
N ARG A 264 12.98 10.44 -6.27
CA ARG A 264 11.86 10.19 -7.20
C ARG A 264 11.41 11.46 -7.93
N ASP A 265 11.46 12.61 -7.24
CA ASP A 265 10.89 13.86 -7.74
C ASP A 265 11.75 14.44 -8.90
N ASP A 266 12.95 13.88 -9.14
CA ASP A 266 13.79 14.14 -10.31
C ASP A 266 13.30 13.39 -11.57
N ALA A 267 12.50 12.33 -11.40
CA ALA A 267 12.08 11.42 -12.47
C ALA A 267 10.56 11.36 -12.67
N ILE A 268 9.76 11.58 -11.62
CA ILE A 268 8.30 11.48 -11.65
C ILE A 268 7.64 12.64 -10.92
N ARG A 269 6.39 12.95 -11.29
CA ARG A 269 5.55 13.94 -10.61
C ARG A 269 4.31 13.23 -10.06
N ILE A 270 4.07 13.37 -8.76
CA ILE A 270 2.85 12.84 -8.13
C ILE A 270 1.72 13.86 -8.31
N MET A 271 0.69 13.50 -9.07
CA MET A 271 -0.52 14.30 -9.20
C MET A 271 -1.46 13.98 -8.03
N VAL A 272 -1.29 14.72 -6.92
CA VAL A 272 -2.04 14.47 -5.66
C VAL A 272 -3.56 14.48 -5.87
N ALA A 273 -4.06 15.31 -6.79
CA ALA A 273 -5.48 15.38 -7.14
C ALA A 273 -6.04 14.08 -7.76
N ASN A 274 -5.17 13.20 -8.27
CA ASN A 274 -5.54 11.93 -8.88
C ASN A 274 -5.32 10.74 -7.93
N ILE A 275 -4.89 11.00 -6.69
CA ILE A 275 -4.75 9.96 -5.66
C ILE A 275 -6.14 9.70 -5.10
N GLN A 276 -6.56 8.43 -5.15
CA GLN A 276 -7.81 8.01 -4.53
C GLN A 276 -7.77 8.28 -3.03
N VAL A 277 -8.88 8.81 -2.50
CA VAL A 277 -9.09 8.87 -1.05
C VAL A 277 -9.15 7.46 -0.52
N GLY A 278 -8.65 7.26 0.68
CA GLY A 278 -8.88 6.04 1.46
C GLY A 278 -8.23 6.14 2.80
#